data_AF-A0A3D4Z7B1-F1
#
_entry.id   AF-A0A3D4Z7B1-F1
#
_cell.length_a   1.000
_cell.length_b   1.000
_cell.length_c   1.000
_cell.angle_alpha   90.00
_cell.angle_beta   90.00
_cell.angle_gamma   90.00
#
_symmetry.space_group_name_H-M   'P 1'
#
loop_
_entity.id
_entity.type
_entity.pdbx_description
1 polymer ?
#
loop_
_entity_poly.entity_id
_entity_poly.type
_entity_poly.pdbx_seq_one_letter_code
_entity_poly.pdbx_strand_id
1 'polypeptide(L)' 'KNPHQVEQELQKILPKQNWSEAHHLLIAHGRNLCLARKPRCEACPLTPLCRYYQEAIASQ' A
#
# COMPACT_ATOMS: atom_id res chain seq x y z
N LYS A 1 5.72 -1.26 13.88
CA LYS A 1 4.73 -0.16 13.73
C LYS A 1 3.38 -0.68 14.22
N ASN A 2 2.72 0.03 15.14
CA ASN A 2 1.35 -0.29 15.58
C ASN A 2 0.34 0.31 14.58
N PRO A 3 -0.81 -0.35 14.30
CA PRO A 3 -1.92 0.24 13.55
C PRO A 3 -2.21 1.71 13.86
N HIS A 4 -2.20 2.12 15.13
CA HIS A 4 -2.45 3.51 15.53
C HIS A 4 -1.43 4.50 14.97
N GLN A 5 -0.15 4.13 14.95
CA GLN A 5 0.90 4.98 14.40
C GLN A 5 0.74 5.15 12.88
N VAL A 6 0.36 4.07 12.18
CA VAL A 6 0.12 4.10 10.74
C VAL A 6 -1.08 5.00 10.41
N GLU A 7 -2.15 4.91 11.20
CA GLU A 7 -3.32 5.78 11.04
C GLU A 7 -2.95 7.26 11.19
N GLN A 8 -2.21 7.61 12.25
CA GLN A 8 -1.75 8.99 12.47
C GLN A 8 -0.84 9.51 11.34
N GLU A 9 0.03 8.67 10.79
CA GLU A 9 0.86 9.03 9.63
C GLU A 9 -0.03 9.30 8.39
N LEU A 10 -1.02 8.46 8.12
CA LEU A 10 -1.93 8.63 6.99
C LEU A 10 -2.81 9.89 7.11
N GLN A 11 -3.31 10.19 8.31
CA GLN A 11 -4.13 11.38 8.56
C GLN A 11 -3.36 12.69 8.34
N LYS A 12 -2.03 12.69 8.49
CA LYS A 12 -1.17 13.86 8.20
C LYS A 12 -0.97 14.09 6.70
N ILE A 13 -1.06 13.04 5.89
CA ILE A 13 -0.78 13.08 4.45
C ILE A 13 -2.07 13.28 3.65
N LEU A 14 -3.19 12.69 4.09
CA LEU A 14 -4.45 12.68 3.36
C LEU A 14 -5.45 13.70 3.94
N PRO A 15 -6.14 14.49 3.09
CA PRO A 15 -7.27 15.31 3.52
C PRO A 15 -8.35 14.47 4.23
N LYS A 16 -8.97 15.01 5.28
CA LYS A 16 -9.95 14.29 6.10
C LYS A 16 -11.10 13.68 5.31
N GLN A 17 -11.55 14.36 4.26
CA GLN A 17 -12.62 13.88 3.37
C GLN A 17 -12.25 12.59 2.61
N ASN A 18 -10.97 12.28 2.46
CA ASN A 18 -10.49 11.13 1.70
C ASN A 18 -10.17 9.91 2.57
N TRP A 19 -10.31 9.99 3.90
CA TRP A 19 -9.86 8.92 4.80
C TRP A 19 -10.61 7.60 4.58
N SER A 20 -11.94 7.64 4.48
CA SER A 20 -12.76 6.45 4.24
C SER A 20 -12.47 5.82 2.88
N GLU A 21 -12.33 6.66 1.84
CA GLU A 21 -12.03 6.18 0.49
C GLU A 21 -10.63 5.54 0.44
N ALA A 22 -9.62 6.21 1.00
CA ALA A 22 -8.27 5.68 1.08
C ALA A 22 -8.22 4.35 1.84
N HIS A 23 -8.99 4.21 2.93
CA HIS A 23 -9.10 2.96 3.67
C HIS A 23 -9.62 1.81 2.79
N HIS A 24 -10.72 2.03 2.06
CA HIS A 24 -11.27 1.02 1.16
C HIS A 24 -10.29 0.67 0.02
N LEU A 25 -9.64 1.68 -0.58
CA LEU A 25 -8.66 1.48 -1.63
C LEU A 25 -7.46 0.67 -1.16
N LEU A 26 -6.91 0.97 0.03
CA LEU A 26 -5.78 0.23 0.60
C LEU A 26 -6.16 -1.22 0.91
N ILE A 27 -7.37 -1.47 1.43
CA ILE A 27 -7.86 -2.83 1.66
C ILE A 27 -8.04 -3.58 0.35
N ALA A 28 -8.68 -2.97 -0.66
CA ALA A 28 -8.89 -3.59 -1.95
C ALA A 28 -7.56 -3.91 -2.64
N HIS A 29 -6.59 -2.99 -2.55
CA HIS A 29 -5.25 -3.19 -3.07
C HIS A 29 -4.53 -4.36 -2.39
N GLY A 30 -4.56 -4.42 -1.05
CA GLY A 30 -3.95 -5.52 -0.29
C GLY A 30 -4.59 -6.88 -0.58
N ARG A 31 -5.92 -6.92 -0.77
CA ARG A 31 -6.65 -8.17 -1.04
C ARG A 31 -6.47 -8.69 -2.45
N ASN A 32 -6.30 -7.82 -3.45
CA ASN A 32 -6.30 -8.21 -4.86
C ASN A 32 -4.90 -8.21 -5.51
N LEU A 33 -3.98 -7.36 -5.03
CA LEU A 33 -2.67 -7.14 -5.64
C LEU A 33 -1.51 -7.38 -4.64
N CYS A 34 -1.49 -6.66 -3.53
CA CYS A 34 -0.39 -6.68 -2.55
C CYS A 34 -0.58 -7.79 -1.50
N LEU A 35 -0.64 -9.04 -1.97
CA LEU A 35 -0.85 -10.23 -1.14
C LEU A 35 0.33 -10.51 -0.21
N ALA A 36 0.06 -10.96 1.02
CA ALA A 36 1.07 -11.13 2.07
C ALA A 36 2.21 -12.12 1.76
N ARG A 37 1.96 -13.15 0.93
CA ARG A 37 2.97 -14.17 0.59
C ARG A 37 3.54 -14.05 -0.82
N LYS A 38 2.68 -13.78 -1.81
CA LYS A 38 3.08 -13.69 -3.22
C LYS A 38 2.34 -12.51 -3.87
N PRO A 39 2.85 -11.27 -3.73
CA PRO A 39 2.22 -10.10 -4.31
C PRO A 39 2.27 -10.16 -5.84
N ARG A 40 1.24 -9.61 -6.49
CA ARG A 40 1.13 -9.56 -7.96
C ARG A 40 1.76 -8.27 -8.50
N CYS A 41 3.06 -8.10 -8.28
CA CYS A 41 3.78 -6.86 -8.62
C CYS A 41 3.74 -6.54 -10.12
N GLU A 42 3.77 -7.53 -11.00
CA GLU A 42 3.69 -7.32 -12.45
C GLU A 42 2.40 -6.63 -12.90
N ALA A 43 1.29 -6.87 -12.19
CA ALA A 43 -0.01 -6.26 -12.46
C ALA A 43 -0.29 -5.01 -11.60
N CYS A 44 0.65 -4.63 -10.73
CA CYS A 44 0.45 -3.53 -9.80
C CYS A 44 0.83 -2.19 -10.46
N PRO A 45 -0.09 -1.20 -10.52
CA PRO A 45 0.22 0.11 -11.12
C PRO A 45 1.21 0.93 -10.28
N LEU A 46 1.37 0.58 -9.00
CA LEU A 46 2.28 1.26 -8.08
C LEU A 46 3.71 0.72 -8.16
N THR A 47 3.97 -0.31 -8.97
CA THR A 47 5.28 -0.96 -9.09
C THR A 47 6.44 0.01 -9.34
N PRO A 48 6.34 1.01 -10.23
CA PRO A 48 7.41 2.00 -10.43
C PRO A 48 7.73 2.84 -9.18
N LEU A 49 6.75 3.00 -8.28
CA LEU A 49 6.85 3.79 -7.04
C LEU A 49 7.03 2.91 -5.79
N CYS A 50 6.99 1.59 -5.95
CA CYS A 50 6.96 0.66 -4.83
C CYS A 50 8.38 0.32 -4.38
N ARG A 51 8.78 0.86 -3.22
CA ARG A 51 10.06 0.56 -2.59
C ARG A 51 10.28 -0.95 -2.38
N TYR A 52 9.27 -1.67 -1.91
CA TYR A 52 9.37 -3.12 -1.70
C TYR A 52 9.69 -3.86 -3.00
N TYR A 53 9.04 -3.49 -4.11
CA TYR A 53 9.34 -4.10 -5.40
C TYR A 53 10.79 -3.84 -5.81
N GLN A 54 11.25 -2.60 -5.72
CA GLN A 54 12.62 -2.22 -6.10
C GLN A 54 13.69 -2.96 -5.29
N GLU A 55 13.49 -3.06 -3.97
CA GLU A 55 14.48 -3.65 -3.06
C GLU A 55 14.42 -5.18 -3.00
N ALA A 56 13.22 -5.77 -3.00
CA ALA A 56 13.03 -7.19 -2.70
C ALA A 56 12.68 -8.06 -3.91
N ILE A 57 12.14 -7.50 -4.99
CA ILE A 57 11.65 -8.26 -6.16
C ILE A 57 12.50 -7.98 -7.40
N ALA A 58 12.74 -6.72 -7.74
CA ALA A 58 13.50 -6.32 -8.95
C ALA A 58 15.01 -6.52 -8.81
N SER A 59 15.51 -6.65 -7.58
CA SER A 59 16.93 -6.93 -7.29
C SER A 59 17.25 -8.44 -7.21
N GLN A 60 16.30 -9.31 -7.57
CA GLN A 60 16.49 -10.76 -7.78
C GLN A 60 16.46 -11.08 -9.28
#